data_AF-A0AAD2TPZ9-F1
#
_entry.id   AF-A0AAD2TPZ9-F1
#
_cell.length_a   1.000
_cell.length_b   1.000
_cell.length_c   1.000
_cell.angle_alpha   90.00
_cell.angle_beta   90.00
_cell.angle_gamma   90.00
#
_symmetry.space_group_name_H-M   'P 1'
#
loop_
_entity.id
_entity.type
_entity.pdbx_description
1 polymer ?
#
loop_
_entity_poly.entity_id
_entity_poly.type
_entity_poly.pdbx_seq_one_letter_code
_entity_poly.pdbx_strand_id
1 'polypeptide(L)'
;MEHGEENINWEEISKVMREGKKSSEAGSGADSSKIQHSKIYDSLYEELLDKCNPKNFMEPYDKKKVDAANLIYKALLESKPSYGCYSNQEIRNIKDQAVRELGISISNSLYRKLINYCDPKRFMEPYDFEAVQVANEFYSLVEKSKDDIVELEELQHKILRNEVIKSYREKEHDNVKKNVEVPSNDDNDIYAWVFLGVVIIHILLAYYLIR
;
A
#
# COMPACT_ATOMS: atom_id res chain seq x y z
N MET A 1 4.24 29.27 -23.90
CA MET A 1 5.03 28.03 -23.89
C MET A 1 5.02 27.56 -22.45
N GLU A 2 4.11 26.63 -22.17
CA GLU A 2 4.43 25.23 -21.80
C GLU A 2 4.84 25.18 -20.31
N HIS A 3 4.18 24.43 -19.44
CA HIS A 3 3.69 23.06 -19.55
C HIS A 3 2.35 22.91 -18.81
N GLY A 4 1.34 22.34 -19.48
CA GLY A 4 0.19 21.75 -18.80
C GLY A 4 0.60 20.38 -18.30
N GLU A 5 0.50 20.17 -16.99
CA GLU A 5 0.65 18.85 -16.38
C GLU A 5 -0.69 18.40 -15.82
N GLU A 6 -1.14 17.27 -16.35
CA GLU A 6 -2.44 16.66 -16.16
C GLU A 6 -2.62 16.24 -14.70
N ASN A 7 -3.74 16.64 -14.12
CA ASN A 7 -4.16 16.32 -12.77
C ASN A 7 -4.38 14.80 -12.63
N ILE A 8 -3.46 14.12 -11.95
CA ILE A 8 -3.54 12.67 -11.76
C ILE A 8 -4.65 12.35 -10.76
N ASN A 9 -5.78 11.90 -11.28
CA ASN A 9 -6.91 11.40 -10.52
C ASN A 9 -6.62 9.97 -10.00
N TRP A 10 -6.20 9.87 -8.74
CA TRP A 10 -5.86 8.59 -8.10
C TRP A 10 -7.04 7.62 -7.96
N GLU A 11 -8.30 8.10 -7.99
CA GLU A 11 -9.48 7.23 -8.01
C GLU A 11 -9.64 6.52 -9.37
N GLU A 12 -9.35 7.18 -10.49
CA GLU A 12 -9.33 6.55 -11.82
C GLU A 12 -8.22 5.48 -11.96
N ILE A 13 -7.03 5.72 -11.39
CA ILE A 13 -5.95 4.72 -11.38
C ILE A 13 -6.35 3.47 -10.58
N SER A 14 -6.99 3.65 -9.43
CA SER A 14 -7.47 2.54 -8.61
C SER A 14 -8.61 1.75 -9.28
N LYS A 15 -9.39 2.41 -10.14
CA LYS A 15 -10.49 1.81 -10.91
C LYS A 15 -10.00 1.05 -12.14
N VAL A 16 -8.98 1.54 -12.84
CA VAL A 16 -8.35 0.86 -14.00
C VAL A 16 -7.74 -0.50 -13.60
N MET A 17 -7.17 -0.60 -12.39
CA MET A 17 -6.67 -1.86 -11.83
C MET A 17 -7.79 -2.89 -11.55
N ARG A 18 -9.05 -2.45 -11.45
CA ARG A 18 -10.20 -3.30 -11.13
C ARG A 18 -11.00 -3.74 -12.36
N GLU A 19 -10.96 -2.98 -13.47
CA GLU A 19 -11.84 -3.22 -14.64
C GLU A 19 -11.13 -3.48 -15.99
N GLY A 20 -9.81 -3.31 -16.15
CA GLY A 20 -9.19 -3.24 -17.49
C GLY A 20 -8.14 -4.30 -17.85
N LYS A 21 -8.55 -5.46 -18.37
CA LYS A 21 -7.83 -6.06 -19.52
C LYS A 21 -8.83 -6.67 -20.51
N LYS A 22 -9.37 -5.82 -21.39
CA LYS A 22 -9.78 -6.22 -22.73
C LYS A 22 -8.78 -5.62 -23.74
N SER A 23 -8.14 -6.54 -24.47
CA SER A 23 -7.56 -6.47 -25.81
C SER A 23 -7.06 -5.13 -26.38
N SER A 24 -5.79 -5.12 -26.80
CA SER A 24 -5.48 -4.89 -28.22
C SER A 24 -4.16 -5.58 -28.58
N GLU A 25 -4.20 -6.36 -29.66
CA GLU A 25 -3.07 -7.03 -30.31
C GLU A 25 -2.27 -6.03 -31.15
N ALA A 26 -0.94 -6.18 -31.16
CA ALA A 26 -0.15 -6.20 -32.38
C ALA A 26 1.30 -6.65 -32.09
N GLY A 27 1.68 -7.79 -32.66
CA GLY A 27 2.95 -7.94 -33.38
C GLY A 27 4.21 -8.39 -32.65
N SER A 28 4.63 -9.62 -32.99
CA SER A 28 6.02 -10.06 -33.19
C SER A 28 6.86 -10.54 -31.98
N GLY A 29 7.01 -11.87 -31.91
CA GLY A 29 8.34 -12.48 -31.94
C GLY A 29 9.10 -12.65 -30.62
N ALA A 30 8.97 -13.84 -30.04
CA ALA A 30 9.96 -14.56 -29.22
C ALA A 30 10.85 -13.75 -28.25
N ASP A 31 10.56 -13.83 -26.95
CA ASP A 31 11.61 -14.21 -26.01
C ASP A 31 11.05 -14.80 -24.71
N SER A 32 11.69 -15.86 -24.24
CA SER A 32 11.37 -16.59 -23.02
C SER A 32 11.85 -15.82 -21.80
N SER A 33 11.03 -14.92 -21.28
CA SER A 33 11.02 -14.55 -19.87
C SER A 33 9.76 -13.78 -19.59
N LYS A 34 8.70 -14.48 -19.20
CA LYS A 34 7.54 -13.83 -18.58
C LYS A 34 8.05 -13.19 -17.29
N ILE A 35 8.36 -11.90 -17.39
CA ILE A 35 8.56 -10.99 -16.27
C ILE A 35 7.37 -11.22 -15.36
N GLN A 36 7.59 -11.95 -14.27
CA GLN A 36 6.59 -12.16 -13.25
C GLN A 36 6.34 -10.80 -12.64
N HIS A 37 5.23 -10.15 -13.03
CA HIS A 37 4.64 -9.16 -12.15
C HIS A 37 4.48 -9.86 -10.80
N SER A 38 5.31 -9.50 -9.83
CA SER A 38 5.26 -10.10 -8.50
C SER A 38 3.93 -9.69 -7.89
N LYS A 39 2.92 -10.55 -8.06
CA LYS A 39 1.62 -10.38 -7.43
C LYS A 39 1.88 -10.18 -5.95
N ILE A 40 1.36 -9.08 -5.42
CA ILE A 40 1.50 -8.74 -4.02
C ILE A 40 0.33 -9.41 -3.31
N TYR A 41 0.62 -10.34 -2.41
CA TYR A 41 -0.37 -11.02 -1.59
C TYR A 41 -0.55 -10.28 -0.26
N ASP A 42 -1.73 -10.39 0.35
CA ASP A 42 -2.01 -9.76 1.65
C ASP A 42 -1.70 -10.68 2.82
N SER A 43 -1.66 -12.01 2.60
CA SER A 43 -1.25 -13.03 3.57
C SER A 43 -0.49 -14.19 2.92
N LEU A 44 0.21 -14.99 3.73
CA LEU A 44 0.78 -16.27 3.32
C LEU A 44 -0.31 -17.19 2.79
N TYR A 45 -1.48 -17.18 3.41
CA TYR A 45 -2.58 -18.02 2.99
C TYR A 45 -3.05 -17.72 1.57
N GLU A 46 -3.24 -16.44 1.24
CA GLU A 46 -3.62 -16.02 -0.11
C GLU A 46 -2.55 -16.40 -1.13
N GLU A 47 -1.28 -16.22 -0.76
CA GLU A 47 -0.17 -16.62 -1.61
C GLU A 47 -0.15 -18.14 -1.86
N LEU A 48 -0.34 -18.93 -0.80
CA LEU A 48 -0.40 -20.39 -0.90
C LEU A 48 -1.62 -20.86 -1.69
N LEU A 49 -2.79 -20.24 -1.51
CA LEU A 49 -3.97 -20.55 -2.31
C LEU A 49 -3.71 -20.30 -3.80
N ASP A 50 -3.12 -19.16 -4.14
CA ASP A 50 -2.86 -18.81 -5.52
C ASP A 50 -1.81 -19.73 -6.15
N LYS A 51 -0.70 -19.98 -5.44
CA LYS A 51 0.45 -20.74 -5.97
C LYS A 51 0.26 -22.24 -5.94
N CYS A 52 -0.43 -22.78 -4.93
CA CYS A 52 -0.70 -24.21 -4.80
C CYS A 52 -1.96 -24.65 -5.56
N ASN A 53 -2.60 -23.77 -6.33
CA ASN A 53 -3.76 -24.15 -7.13
C ASN A 53 -3.38 -25.23 -8.16
N PRO A 54 -4.06 -26.39 -8.21
CA PRO A 54 -3.74 -27.47 -9.15
C PRO A 54 -3.75 -27.04 -10.62
N LYS A 55 -4.53 -26.01 -10.96
CA LYS A 55 -4.56 -25.42 -12.32
C LYS A 55 -3.18 -24.94 -12.79
N ASN A 56 -2.32 -24.50 -11.88
CA ASN A 56 -0.97 -24.01 -12.20
C ASN A 56 -0.04 -25.11 -12.72
N PHE A 57 -0.40 -26.38 -12.54
CA PHE A 57 0.42 -27.54 -12.92
C PHE A 57 -0.21 -28.35 -14.07
N MET A 58 -1.23 -27.77 -14.73
CA MET A 58 -1.88 -28.39 -15.89
C MET A 58 -1.16 -28.05 -17.21
N GLU A 59 -0.35 -27.00 -17.26
CA GLU A 59 0.32 -26.52 -18.47
C GLU A 59 1.78 -26.06 -18.19
N PRO A 60 2.80 -26.87 -18.51
CA PRO A 60 2.69 -28.25 -18.98
C PRO A 60 2.12 -29.16 -17.87
N TYR A 61 1.39 -30.20 -18.28
CA TYR A 61 0.81 -31.16 -17.33
C TYR A 61 1.91 -31.93 -16.58
N ASP A 62 1.91 -31.82 -15.26
CA ASP A 62 2.76 -32.61 -14.37
C ASP A 62 1.88 -33.36 -13.36
N LYS A 63 1.65 -34.65 -13.62
CA LYS A 63 0.81 -35.50 -12.76
C LYS A 63 1.22 -35.43 -11.28
N LYS A 64 2.53 -35.48 -10.99
CA LYS A 64 3.02 -35.52 -9.60
C LYS A 64 2.71 -34.20 -8.90
N LYS A 65 2.96 -33.08 -9.58
CA LYS A 65 2.64 -31.76 -9.02
C LYS A 65 1.15 -31.50 -8.93
N VAL A 66 0.35 -31.97 -9.88
CA VAL A 66 -1.11 -31.88 -9.81
C VAL A 66 -1.65 -32.65 -8.61
N ASP A 67 -1.20 -33.89 -8.40
CA ASP A 67 -1.62 -34.72 -7.26
C ASP A 67 -1.24 -34.05 -5.93
N ALA A 68 0.01 -33.57 -5.80
CA ALA A 68 0.49 -32.86 -4.62
C ALA A 68 -0.27 -31.54 -4.37
N ALA A 69 -0.43 -30.73 -5.42
CA ALA A 69 -1.14 -29.46 -5.35
C ALA A 69 -2.59 -29.66 -4.93
N ASN A 70 -3.25 -30.72 -5.40
CA ASN A 70 -4.63 -31.02 -5.03
C ASN A 70 -4.77 -31.35 -3.53
N LEU A 71 -3.82 -32.12 -2.97
CA LEU A 71 -3.79 -32.42 -1.54
C LEU A 71 -3.52 -31.17 -0.70
N ILE A 72 -2.51 -30.38 -1.08
CA ILE A 72 -2.13 -29.14 -0.40
C ILE A 72 -3.27 -28.12 -0.44
N TYR A 73 -3.87 -27.91 -1.61
CA TYR A 73 -4.96 -26.97 -1.81
C TYR A 73 -6.20 -27.36 -1.00
N LYS A 74 -6.52 -28.65 -0.94
CA LYS A 74 -7.58 -29.16 -0.06
C LYS A 74 -7.28 -28.87 1.42
N ALA A 75 -6.07 -29.17 1.89
CA ALA A 75 -5.66 -28.89 3.27
C ALA A 75 -5.74 -27.39 3.61
N LEU A 76 -5.35 -26.51 2.70
CA LEU A 76 -5.50 -25.06 2.85
C LEU A 76 -6.98 -24.65 3.04
N LEU A 77 -7.89 -25.20 2.23
CA LEU A 77 -9.31 -24.89 2.34
C LEU A 77 -9.93 -25.42 3.65
N GLU A 78 -9.52 -26.59 4.09
CA GLU A 78 -9.98 -27.20 5.35
C GLU A 78 -9.41 -26.49 6.59
N SER A 79 -8.20 -25.96 6.49
CA SER A 79 -7.53 -25.19 7.55
C SER A 79 -8.08 -23.76 7.75
N LYS A 80 -9.18 -23.40 7.08
CA LYS A 80 -9.72 -22.03 7.07
C LYS A 80 -9.89 -21.49 8.50
N PRO A 81 -9.25 -20.36 8.85
CA PRO A 81 -9.21 -19.86 10.20
C PRO A 81 -10.50 -19.11 10.46
N SER A 82 -11.10 -19.37 11.62
CA SER A 82 -12.34 -18.73 12.02
C SER A 82 -12.19 -17.20 12.22
N TYR A 83 -10.97 -16.72 12.45
CA TYR A 83 -10.68 -15.31 12.79
C TYR A 83 -9.41 -14.74 12.15
N GLY A 84 -8.96 -15.27 11.01
CA GLY A 84 -7.77 -14.78 10.31
C GLY A 84 -6.42 -15.12 10.96
N CYS A 85 -6.40 -15.83 12.10
CA CYS A 85 -5.19 -16.44 12.65
C CYS A 85 -5.24 -17.96 12.46
N TYR A 86 -4.32 -18.51 11.68
CA TYR A 86 -4.09 -19.95 11.60
C TYR A 86 -3.35 -20.44 12.84
N SER A 87 -3.45 -21.74 13.17
CA SER A 87 -2.45 -22.30 14.05
C SER A 87 -1.10 -22.19 13.34
N ASN A 88 -0.13 -21.56 14.00
CA ASN A 88 1.17 -21.26 13.40
C ASN A 88 1.83 -22.49 12.79
N GLN A 89 1.57 -23.68 13.32
CA GLN A 89 2.20 -24.92 12.89
C GLN A 89 1.60 -25.49 11.60
N GLU A 90 0.28 -25.47 11.43
CA GLU A 90 -0.38 -26.10 10.28
C GLU A 90 -0.03 -25.38 8.98
N ILE A 91 -0.12 -24.04 8.97
CA ILE A 91 0.26 -23.26 7.80
C ILE A 91 1.76 -23.37 7.49
N ARG A 92 2.64 -23.41 8.50
CA ARG A 92 4.08 -23.63 8.29
C ARG A 92 4.34 -24.99 7.62
N ASN A 93 3.69 -26.04 8.14
CA ASN A 93 3.82 -27.37 7.56
C ASN A 93 3.36 -27.41 6.11
N ILE A 94 2.22 -26.76 5.80
CA ILE A 94 1.69 -26.64 4.43
C ILE A 94 2.66 -25.85 3.54
N LYS A 95 3.19 -24.72 4.01
CA LYS A 95 4.18 -23.92 3.28
C LYS A 95 5.40 -24.75 2.94
N ASP A 96 5.98 -25.43 3.92
CA ASP A 96 7.17 -26.24 3.72
C ASP A 96 6.89 -27.42 2.79
N GLN A 97 5.70 -28.03 2.88
CA GLN A 97 5.26 -29.05 1.94
C GLN A 97 5.15 -28.50 0.52
N ALA A 98 4.56 -27.33 0.33
CA ALA A 98 4.42 -26.71 -0.98
C ALA A 98 5.77 -26.37 -1.62
N VAL A 99 6.71 -25.82 -0.84
CA VAL A 99 8.08 -25.55 -1.30
C VAL A 99 8.76 -26.85 -1.74
N ARG A 100 8.66 -27.92 -0.93
CA ARG A 100 9.29 -29.22 -1.23
C ARG A 100 8.67 -29.94 -2.42
N GLU A 101 7.34 -30.03 -2.48
CA GLU A 101 6.63 -30.90 -3.43
C GLU A 101 6.33 -30.20 -4.75
N LEU A 102 6.06 -28.89 -4.73
CA LEU A 102 5.69 -28.12 -5.92
C LEU A 102 6.88 -27.33 -6.48
N GLY A 103 7.91 -27.08 -5.66
CA GLY A 103 9.06 -26.26 -6.02
C GLY A 103 8.71 -24.78 -6.15
N ILE A 104 7.68 -24.31 -5.44
CA ILE A 104 7.25 -22.91 -5.48
C ILE A 104 8.10 -22.06 -4.54
N SER A 105 8.34 -20.80 -4.91
CA SER A 105 8.86 -19.78 -4.01
C SER A 105 7.70 -19.02 -3.38
N ILE A 106 7.85 -18.65 -2.11
CA ILE A 106 6.90 -17.77 -1.39
C ILE A 106 7.52 -16.38 -1.31
N SER A 107 6.72 -15.37 -1.62
CA SER A 107 7.12 -13.99 -1.74
C SER A 107 7.31 -13.38 -0.37
N ASN A 108 8.31 -12.51 -0.27
CA ASN A 108 8.56 -11.75 0.94
C ASN A 108 7.84 -10.39 0.91
N SER A 109 6.65 -10.35 0.32
CA SER A 109 5.87 -9.13 0.09
C SER A 109 5.44 -8.50 1.42
N LEU A 110 5.02 -9.32 2.37
CA LEU A 110 4.62 -8.89 3.70
C LEU A 110 5.78 -8.24 4.46
N TYR A 111 6.96 -8.85 4.45
CA TYR A 111 8.17 -8.23 4.99
C TYR A 111 8.42 -6.84 4.42
N ARG A 112 8.40 -6.71 3.08
CA ARG A 112 8.62 -5.42 2.41
C ARG A 112 7.57 -4.37 2.78
N LYS A 113 6.31 -4.79 2.93
CA LYS A 113 5.22 -3.92 3.40
C LYS A 113 5.50 -3.46 4.84
N LEU A 114 5.77 -4.38 5.75
CA LEU A 114 5.94 -4.11 7.17
C LEU A 114 7.20 -3.29 7.48
N ILE A 115 8.32 -3.61 6.84
CA ILE A 115 9.60 -2.89 7.06
C ILE A 115 9.48 -1.43 6.64
N ASN A 116 8.72 -1.14 5.57
CA ASN A 116 8.39 0.22 5.15
C ASN A 116 7.34 0.85 6.07
N TYR A 117 6.32 0.09 6.49
CA TYR A 117 5.28 0.60 7.37
C TYR A 117 5.82 1.06 8.74
N CYS A 118 6.80 0.32 9.27
CA CYS A 118 7.46 0.59 10.53
C CYS A 118 8.77 1.38 10.39
N ASP A 119 9.14 1.88 9.21
CA ASP A 119 10.37 2.66 9.04
C ASP A 119 10.35 3.90 9.97
N PRO A 120 11.26 3.99 10.96
CA PRO A 120 11.27 5.08 11.95
C PRO A 120 11.35 6.46 11.31
N LYS A 121 11.93 6.58 10.11
CA LYS A 121 12.01 7.86 9.37
C LYS A 121 10.64 8.42 9.05
N ARG A 122 9.63 7.56 8.86
CA ARG A 122 8.25 7.96 8.56
C ARG A 122 7.51 8.55 9.77
N PHE A 123 8.12 8.49 10.94
CA PHE A 123 7.59 9.03 12.20
C PHE A 123 8.33 10.30 12.65
N MET A 124 9.21 10.83 11.78
CA MET A 124 10.00 12.03 12.06
C MET A 124 9.31 13.33 11.62
N GLU A 125 8.21 13.24 10.85
CA GLU A 125 7.53 14.40 10.25
C GLU A 125 5.99 14.26 10.34
N PRO A 126 5.35 14.92 11.33
CA PRO A 126 5.97 15.63 12.45
C PRO A 126 6.64 14.66 13.43
N TYR A 127 7.72 15.08 14.07
CA TYR A 127 8.43 14.23 15.02
C TYR A 127 7.54 13.84 16.22
N ASP A 128 7.40 12.54 16.47
CA ASP A 128 6.74 11.98 17.65
C ASP A 128 7.67 10.95 18.30
N PHE A 129 8.18 11.27 19.48
CA PHE A 129 9.14 10.44 20.21
C PHE A 129 8.60 9.02 20.46
N GLU A 130 7.35 8.91 20.91
CA GLU A 130 6.76 7.61 21.27
C GLU A 130 6.51 6.78 20.01
N ALA A 131 6.01 7.42 18.94
CA ALA A 131 5.79 6.73 17.67
C ALA A 131 7.10 6.26 17.02
N VAL A 132 8.15 7.08 17.06
CA VAL A 132 9.49 6.70 16.56
C VAL A 132 10.05 5.52 17.36
N GLN A 133 9.93 5.53 18.68
CA GLN A 133 10.42 4.44 19.52
C GLN A 133 9.69 3.13 19.21
N VAL A 134 8.36 3.15 19.20
CA VAL A 134 7.52 1.97 18.90
C VAL A 134 7.77 1.47 17.47
N ALA A 135 7.88 2.38 16.50
CA ALA A 135 8.18 2.02 15.11
C ALA A 135 9.54 1.33 14.99
N ASN A 136 10.57 1.85 15.68
CA ASN A 136 11.91 1.26 15.68
C ASN A 136 11.95 -0.14 16.33
N GLU A 137 11.20 -0.34 17.41
CA GLU A 137 11.04 -1.67 18.02
C GLU A 137 10.41 -2.64 17.01
N PHE A 138 9.28 -2.29 16.39
CA PHE A 138 8.66 -3.15 15.38
C PHE A 138 9.53 -3.36 14.14
N TYR A 139 10.23 -2.33 13.67
CA TYR A 139 11.17 -2.43 12.55
C TYR A 139 12.23 -3.51 12.83
N SER A 140 12.83 -3.49 14.02
CA SER A 140 13.83 -4.49 14.42
C SER A 140 13.27 -5.91 14.48
N LEU A 141 12.03 -6.08 14.95
CA LEU A 141 11.35 -7.37 14.99
C LEU A 141 11.06 -7.88 13.58
N VAL A 142 10.51 -7.02 12.71
CA VAL A 142 10.23 -7.35 11.30
C VAL A 142 11.52 -7.72 10.56
N GLU A 143 12.62 -7.01 10.81
CA GLU A 143 13.93 -7.31 10.23
C GLU A 143 14.45 -8.68 10.65
N LYS A 144 14.33 -9.03 11.92
CA LYS A 144 14.70 -10.36 12.44
C LYS A 144 13.85 -11.49 11.85
N SER A 145 12.58 -11.20 11.59
CA SER A 145 11.59 -12.17 11.08
C SER A 145 11.49 -12.20 9.56
N LYS A 146 12.46 -11.64 8.83
CA LYS A 146 12.43 -11.50 7.37
C LYS A 146 12.01 -12.77 6.63
N ASP A 147 12.51 -13.93 7.00
CA ASP A 147 12.20 -15.19 6.30
C ASP A 147 11.11 -16.02 7.00
N ASP A 148 10.57 -15.51 8.10
CA ASP A 148 9.48 -16.12 8.86
C ASP A 148 8.16 -15.37 8.62
N ILE A 149 7.54 -15.69 7.50
CA ILE A 149 6.25 -15.13 7.07
C ILE A 149 5.14 -15.24 8.12
N VAL A 150 5.16 -16.25 8.99
CA VAL A 150 4.13 -16.42 10.03
C VAL A 150 4.39 -15.47 11.19
N GLU A 151 5.64 -15.32 11.61
CA GLU A 151 6.00 -14.28 12.59
C GLU A 151 5.69 -12.88 12.04
N LEU A 152 5.89 -12.66 10.73
CA LEU A 152 5.48 -11.42 10.06
C LEU A 152 3.97 -11.18 10.08
N GLU A 153 3.13 -12.20 9.92
CA GLU A 153 1.66 -12.06 10.04
C GLU A 153 1.24 -11.72 11.48
N GLU A 154 1.84 -12.35 12.48
CA GLU A 154 1.61 -11.97 13.88
C GLU A 154 2.05 -10.53 14.18
N LEU A 155 3.23 -10.15 13.68
CA LEU A 155 3.74 -8.79 13.80
C LEU A 155 2.80 -7.81 13.11
N GLN A 156 2.29 -8.11 11.91
CA GLN A 156 1.28 -7.29 11.24
C GLN A 156 0.08 -7.03 12.15
N HIS A 157 -0.48 -8.07 12.78
CA HIS A 157 -1.61 -7.89 13.69
C HIS A 157 -1.26 -7.03 14.92
N LYS A 158 -0.07 -7.20 15.50
CA LYS A 158 0.39 -6.39 16.64
C LYS A 158 0.60 -4.93 16.24
N ILE A 159 1.22 -4.69 15.10
CA ILE A 159 1.48 -3.36 14.54
C ILE A 159 0.17 -2.64 14.26
N LEU A 160 -0.78 -3.28 13.57
CA LEU A 160 -2.06 -2.67 13.19
C LEU A 160 -2.98 -2.37 14.39
N ARG A 161 -2.82 -3.09 15.51
CA ARG A 161 -3.56 -2.83 16.76
C ARG A 161 -2.81 -1.91 17.72
N ASN A 162 -1.58 -1.51 17.39
CA ASN A 162 -0.82 -0.63 18.27
C ASN A 162 -1.39 0.80 18.20
N GLU A 163 -1.91 1.29 19.32
CA GLU A 163 -2.58 2.60 19.39
C GLU A 163 -1.64 3.78 19.08
N VAL A 164 -0.35 3.67 19.41
CA VAL A 164 0.64 4.73 19.12
C VAL A 164 0.83 4.87 17.60
N ILE A 165 1.11 3.75 16.92
CA ILE A 165 1.28 3.75 15.46
C ILE A 165 -0.01 4.18 14.76
N LYS A 166 -1.17 3.67 15.20
CA LYS A 166 -2.47 4.00 14.64
C LYS A 166 -2.78 5.50 14.77
N SER A 167 -2.65 6.06 15.98
CA SER A 167 -2.93 7.47 16.23
C SER A 167 -1.99 8.40 15.46
N TYR A 168 -0.72 8.04 15.27
CA TYR A 168 0.21 8.80 14.44
C TYR A 168 -0.27 8.86 12.97
N ARG A 169 -0.66 7.71 12.42
CA ARG A 169 -1.14 7.60 11.02
C ARG A 169 -2.45 8.34 10.78
N GLU A 170 -3.35 8.36 11.76
CA GLU A 170 -4.60 9.14 11.69
C GLU A 170 -4.31 10.65 11.61
N LYS A 171 -3.40 11.16 12.46
CA LYS A 171 -2.96 12.56 12.41
C LYS A 171 -2.29 12.93 11.08
N GLU A 172 -1.45 12.04 10.53
CA GLU A 172 -0.81 12.22 9.22
C GLU A 172 -1.86 12.44 8.13
N HIS A 173 -2.90 11.61 8.11
CA HIS A 173 -3.98 11.69 7.13
C HIS A 173 -4.85 12.94 7.28
N ASP A 174 -5.16 13.35 8.51
CA ASP A 174 -5.92 14.57 8.77
C ASP A 174 -5.14 15.84 8.41
N ASN A 175 -3.82 15.84 8.64
CA ASN A 175 -2.95 16.92 8.20
C ASN A 175 -2.89 17.03 6.67
N VAL A 176 -2.80 15.90 5.96
CA VAL A 176 -2.86 15.88 4.49
C VAL A 176 -4.20 16.41 3.99
N LYS A 177 -5.34 15.96 4.56
CA LYS A 177 -6.67 16.46 4.18
C LYS A 177 -6.82 17.96 4.44
N LYS A 178 -6.39 18.43 5.60
CA LYS A 178 -6.45 19.85 5.94
C LYS A 178 -5.63 20.71 4.99
N ASN A 179 -4.47 20.23 4.53
CA ASN A 179 -3.64 20.91 3.53
C ASN A 179 -4.26 20.91 2.13
N VAL A 180 -5.08 19.91 1.79
CA VAL A 180 -5.82 19.83 0.53
C VAL A 180 -7.10 20.69 0.56
N GLU A 181 -7.72 20.84 1.74
CA GLU A 181 -8.95 21.63 1.94
C GLU A 181 -8.70 23.10 2.31
N VAL A 182 -7.45 23.56 2.45
CA VAL A 182 -7.18 25.01 2.57
C VAL A 182 -7.56 25.66 1.23
N PRO A 183 -8.64 26.47 1.13
CA PRO A 183 -8.86 27.25 -0.06
C PRO A 183 -7.69 28.22 -0.17
N SER A 184 -7.06 28.28 -1.36
CA SER A 184 -6.14 29.34 -1.74
C SER A 184 -6.89 30.66 -1.62
N ASN A 185 -6.85 31.29 -0.45
CA ASN A 185 -7.52 32.55 -0.20
C ASN A 185 -6.60 33.68 -0.69
N ASP A 186 -6.26 33.64 -1.97
CA ASP A 186 -5.55 34.71 -2.69
C ASP A 186 -6.50 35.80 -3.21
N ASP A 187 -7.81 35.68 -2.94
CA ASP A 187 -8.81 36.67 -3.37
C ASP A 187 -9.08 37.77 -2.33
N ASN A 188 -8.58 37.64 -1.10
CA ASN A 188 -8.85 38.60 -0.03
C ASN A 188 -7.90 39.82 -0.03
N ASP A 189 -6.81 39.77 -0.80
CA ASP A 189 -5.87 40.89 -0.89
C ASP A 189 -6.34 41.92 -1.94
N ILE A 190 -6.94 41.48 -3.05
CA ILE A 190 -7.41 42.37 -4.13
C ILE A 190 -8.48 43.35 -3.62
N TYR A 191 -9.46 42.88 -2.83
CA TYR A 191 -10.50 43.75 -2.30
C TYR A 191 -9.97 44.73 -1.24
N ALA A 192 -8.96 44.35 -0.46
CA ALA A 192 -8.32 45.23 0.52
C ALA A 192 -7.55 46.37 -0.16
N TRP A 193 -6.77 46.07 -1.21
CA TRP A 193 -6.04 47.09 -1.99
C TRP A 193 -6.98 47.99 -2.81
N VAL A 194 -8.07 47.45 -3.36
CA VAL A 194 -9.09 48.24 -4.07
C VAL A 194 -9.81 49.19 -3.11
N PHE A 195 -10.18 48.74 -1.90
CA PHE A 195 -10.78 49.61 -0.89
C PHE A 195 -9.82 50.71 -0.44
N LEU A 196 -8.55 50.38 -0.19
CA LEU A 196 -7.53 51.36 0.20
C LEU A 196 -7.32 52.41 -0.91
N GLY A 197 -7.27 51.97 -2.17
CA GLY A 197 -7.14 52.84 -3.33
C GLY A 197 -8.33 53.80 -3.50
N VAL A 198 -9.56 53.31 -3.34
CA VAL A 198 -10.77 54.14 -3.43
C VAL A 198 -10.81 55.19 -2.31
N VAL A 199 -10.44 54.81 -1.08
CA VAL A 199 -10.40 55.72 0.07
C VAL A 199 -9.34 56.82 -0.14
N ILE A 200 -8.16 56.48 -0.64
CA ILE A 200 -7.09 57.46 -0.92
C ILE A 200 -7.52 58.44 -2.02
N ILE A 201 -8.18 57.97 -3.09
CA ILE A 201 -8.69 58.84 -4.17
C ILE A 201 -9.74 59.83 -3.64
N HIS A 202 -10.64 59.40 -2.75
CA HIS A 202 -11.64 60.29 -2.16
C HIS A 202 -11.02 61.35 -1.24
N ILE A 203 -9.98 60.99 -0.48
CA ILE A 203 -9.26 61.94 0.37
C ILE A 203 -8.53 63.00 -0.48
N LEU A 204 -7.90 62.59 -1.59
CA LEU A 204 -7.22 63.51 -2.50
C LEU A 204 -8.19 64.43 -3.24
N LEU A 205 -9.34 63.94 -3.67
CA LEU A 205 -10.41 64.75 -4.28
C LEU A 205 -10.99 65.77 -3.29
N ALA A 206 -11.23 65.37 -2.04
CA ALA A 206 -11.72 66.27 -1.00
C ALA A 206 -10.69 67.37 -0.68
N TYR A 207 -9.40 67.03 -0.65
CA TYR A 207 -8.33 68.01 -0.46
C TYR A 207 -8.24 69.02 -1.62
N TYR A 208 -8.50 68.58 -2.85
CA TYR A 208 -8.45 69.44 -4.04
C TYR A 208 -9.68 70.37 -4.18
N LEU A 209 -10.82 69.99 -3.60
CA LEU A 209 -12.05 70.80 -3.59
C LEU A 209 -12.09 71.86 -2.49
N ILE A 210 -11.22 71.76 -1.48
CA ILE A 210 -11.13 72.69 -0.33
C ILE A 210 -10.05 73.77 -0.57
N ARG A 211 -9.31 73.70 -1.68
CA ARG A 211 -8.31 74.69 -2.09
C ARG A 211 -8.79 75.49 -3.29
#